data_AF-A0A127SDA8-F1
#
_entry.id   AF-A0A127SDA8-F1
#
_cell.length_a   1.000
_cell.length_b   1.000
_cell.length_c   1.000
_cell.angle_alpha   90.00
_cell.angle_beta   90.00
_cell.angle_gamma   90.00
#
_symmetry.space_group_name_H-M   'P 1'
#
loop_
_entity.id
_entity.type
_entity.pdbx_description
1 polymer ?
#
loop_
_entity_poly.entity_id
_entity_poly.type
_entity_poly.pdbx_seq_one_letter_code
_entity_poly.pdbx_strand_id
1 'polypeptide(L)'
;TPAGGVRLETFVPWTLVRRGLKKRVITPLDAPQEFLVEAARERETLAAAQDSALMRALGLAYHWQRLLDEERAASVAEIAKAEGMDVTQVRRVMRLTLLAPQVIERLVGAPDIVLEQVMRRPWPSSWNAQTQVLPGTFQG
;
A
#
# COMPACT_ATOMS: atom_id res chain seq x y z
N THR A 1 22.68 51.55 21.14
CA THR A 1 23.18 50.22 20.72
C THR A 1 23.49 49.40 21.97
N PRO A 2 22.82 48.25 22.16
CA PRO A 2 23.47 47.05 22.67
C PRO A 2 23.20 45.88 21.69
N ALA A 3 24.17 45.21 21.08
CA ALA A 3 25.24 44.35 21.62
C ALA A 3 24.69 43.14 22.40
N GLY A 4 24.57 41.99 21.73
CA GLY A 4 24.27 40.69 22.35
C GLY A 4 23.46 39.78 21.44
N GLY A 5 24.13 39.01 20.58
CA GLY A 5 23.46 37.94 19.82
C GLY A 5 22.93 36.89 20.79
N VAL A 6 21.60 36.70 20.81
CA VAL A 6 20.96 35.70 21.68
C VAL A 6 21.07 34.34 21.00
N ARG A 7 21.92 33.46 21.54
CA ARG A 7 21.95 32.04 21.17
C ARG A 7 20.94 31.30 22.05
N LEU A 8 19.87 30.81 21.42
CA LEU A 8 18.86 29.99 22.09
C LEU A 8 19.23 28.52 21.92
N GLU A 9 19.77 27.89 22.95
CA GLU A 9 19.93 26.44 23.03
C GLU A 9 18.85 25.89 23.95
N THR A 10 17.88 25.15 23.40
CA THR A 10 16.85 24.46 24.17
C THR A 10 17.17 22.98 24.21
N PHE A 11 17.57 22.49 25.38
CA PHE A 11 17.72 21.07 25.63
C PHE A 11 16.34 20.43 25.75
N VAL A 12 16.01 19.52 24.84
CA VAL A 12 14.75 18.77 24.92
C VAL A 12 15.09 17.34 25.36
N PRO A 13 14.70 16.90 26.57
CA PRO A 13 14.94 15.54 27.01
C PRO A 13 13.98 14.61 26.29
N TRP A 14 14.52 13.77 25.40
CA TRP A 14 13.74 12.73 24.70
C TRP A 14 14.29 11.36 25.05
N THR A 15 13.37 10.42 25.33
CA THR A 15 13.66 9.00 25.48
C THR A 15 13.15 8.27 24.25
N LEU A 16 14.03 7.59 23.52
CA LEU A 16 13.67 6.87 22.30
C LEU A 16 12.93 5.57 22.66
N VAL A 17 11.62 5.52 22.43
CA VAL A 17 10.79 4.32 22.62
C VAL A 17 10.28 3.82 21.26
N ARG A 18 10.37 2.51 21.03
CA ARG A 18 9.97 1.87 19.77
C ARG A 18 8.44 1.84 19.67
N ARG A 19 7.86 2.88 19.09
CA ARG A 19 6.44 2.94 18.65
C ARG A 19 6.41 2.88 17.13
N GLY A 20 5.32 2.38 16.54
CA GLY A 20 5.15 2.32 15.09
C GLY A 20 5.60 3.64 14.43
N LEU A 21 6.57 3.56 13.53
CA LEU A 21 7.24 4.73 12.97
C LEU A 21 6.30 5.44 11.98
N LYS A 22 5.73 6.58 12.37
CA LYS A 22 5.20 7.55 11.41
C LYS A 22 6.30 8.58 11.13
N LYS A 23 7.00 8.43 10.00
CA LYS A 23 8.01 9.40 9.56
C LYS A 23 7.32 10.77 9.40
N ARG A 24 7.77 11.79 10.13
CA ARG A 24 7.27 13.16 10.01
C ARG A 24 8.45 14.10 9.78
N VAL A 25 8.64 14.50 8.53
CA VAL A 25 9.57 15.58 8.16
C VAL A 25 9.01 16.89 8.71
N ILE A 26 9.78 17.57 9.56
CA ILE A 26 9.49 18.92 10.06
C ILE A 26 10.42 19.85 9.31
N THR A 27 9.85 20.66 8.43
CA THR A 27 10.58 21.66 7.67
C THR A 27 10.79 22.92 8.54
N PRO A 28 11.96 23.58 8.52
CA PRO A 28 12.17 24.86 9.19
C PRO A 28 11.17 25.93 8.74
N LEU A 29 10.84 26.89 9.61
CA LEU A 29 9.86 27.96 9.32
C LEU A 29 10.23 28.80 8.07
N ASP A 30 11.52 28.92 7.76
CA ASP A 30 12.05 29.74 6.65
C ASP A 30 12.41 28.92 5.40
N ALA A 31 11.90 27.69 5.27
CA ALA A 31 12.22 26.88 4.10
C ALA A 31 11.66 27.48 2.80
N PRO A 32 12.42 27.41 1.69
CA PRO A 32 11.94 27.81 0.37
C PRO A 32 10.60 27.11 0.05
N GLN A 33 9.65 27.85 -0.53
CA GLN A 33 8.31 27.35 -0.83
C GLN A 33 8.33 26.10 -1.74
N GLU A 34 9.33 26.01 -2.63
CA GLU A 34 9.56 24.84 -3.49
C GLU A 34 9.71 23.54 -2.69
N PHE A 35 10.41 23.58 -1.55
CA PHE A 35 10.62 22.42 -0.69
C PHE A 35 9.34 21.99 0.04
N LEU A 36 8.44 22.94 0.36
CA LEU A 36 7.13 22.64 0.94
C LEU A 36 6.20 21.99 -0.08
N VAL A 37 6.24 22.44 -1.34
CA VAL A 37 5.47 21.85 -2.45
C VAL A 37 5.98 20.44 -2.76
N GLU A 38 7.29 20.24 -2.81
CA GLU A 38 7.90 18.92 -3.03
C GLU A 38 7.59 17.95 -1.88
N ALA A 39 7.76 18.37 -0.62
CA ALA A 39 7.44 17.55 0.55
C ALA A 39 5.94 17.24 0.68
N ALA A 40 5.06 18.15 0.23
CA ALA A 40 3.62 17.90 0.17
C ALA A 40 3.30 16.86 -0.92
N ARG A 41 3.93 16.98 -2.09
CA ARG A 41 3.77 16.05 -3.21
C ARG A 41 4.32 14.66 -2.86
N GLU A 42 5.47 14.58 -2.20
CA GLU A 42 6.02 13.32 -1.66
C GLU A 42 5.12 12.72 -0.57
N ARG A 43 4.52 13.54 0.30
CA ARG A 43 3.54 13.04 1.28
C ARG A 43 2.28 12.51 0.61
N GLU A 44 1.82 13.18 -0.44
CA GLU A 44 0.66 12.77 -1.21
C GLU A 44 0.94 11.47 -1.98
N THR A 45 2.11 11.33 -2.60
CA THR A 45 2.54 10.08 -3.25
C THR A 45 2.77 8.95 -2.23
N LEU A 46 3.38 9.23 -1.07
CA LEU A 46 3.55 8.25 0.01
C LEU A 46 2.21 7.87 0.68
N ALA A 47 1.25 8.78 0.74
CA ALA A 47 -0.10 8.51 1.25
C ALA A 47 -0.95 7.75 0.22
N ALA A 48 -0.78 8.01 -1.08
CA ALA A 48 -1.33 7.17 -2.14
C ALA A 48 -0.67 5.78 -2.17
N ALA A 49 0.62 5.69 -1.82
CA ALA A 49 1.36 4.44 -1.66
C ALA A 49 1.13 3.74 -0.30
N GLN A 50 0.35 4.31 0.63
CA GLN A 50 0.07 3.68 1.91
C GLN A 50 -0.82 2.45 1.73
N ASP A 51 -0.45 1.37 2.42
CA ASP A 51 -1.14 0.08 2.56
C ASP A 51 -2.67 0.13 2.36
N SER A 52 -3.12 0.12 1.10
CA SER A 52 -4.53 -0.04 0.81
C SER A 52 -4.94 -1.48 1.15
N ALA A 53 -6.22 -1.69 1.47
CA ALA A 53 -6.72 -3.06 1.66
C ALA A 53 -6.44 -3.94 0.43
N LEU A 54 -6.49 -3.34 -0.77
CA LEU A 54 -6.15 -4.01 -2.02
C LEU A 54 -4.67 -4.39 -2.08
N MET A 55 -3.76 -3.48 -1.75
CA MET A 55 -2.32 -3.75 -1.74
C MET A 55 -1.96 -4.87 -0.76
N ARG A 56 -2.53 -4.83 0.46
CA ARG A 56 -2.33 -5.90 1.45
C ARG A 56 -2.86 -7.25 0.95
N ALA A 57 -4.04 -7.27 0.34
CA ALA A 57 -4.63 -8.49 -0.19
C ALA A 57 -3.82 -9.08 -1.36
N LEU A 58 -3.29 -8.24 -2.25
CA LEU A 58 -2.36 -8.67 -3.31
C LEU A 58 -1.09 -9.27 -2.71
N GLY A 59 -0.50 -8.60 -1.71
CA GLY A 59 0.67 -9.12 -0.99
C GLY A 59 0.43 -10.50 -0.37
N LEU A 60 -0.71 -10.67 0.33
CA LEU A 60 -1.10 -11.96 0.90
C LEU A 60 -1.32 -13.03 -0.17
N ALA A 61 -2.02 -12.70 -1.27
CA ALA A 61 -2.30 -13.64 -2.34
C ALA A 61 -1.02 -14.21 -2.94
N TYR A 62 -0.04 -13.36 -3.29
CA TYR A 62 1.26 -13.80 -3.81
C TYR A 62 2.12 -14.48 -2.76
N HIS A 63 2.07 -14.04 -1.50
CA HIS A 63 2.78 -14.71 -0.42
C HIS A 63 2.30 -16.15 -0.24
N TRP A 64 0.99 -16.36 -0.18
CA TRP A 64 0.39 -17.69 -0.03
C TRP A 64 0.61 -18.56 -1.25
N GLN A 65 0.54 -18.00 -2.47
CA GLN A 65 0.90 -18.75 -3.67
C GLN A 65 2.36 -19.23 -3.58
N ARG A 66 3.28 -18.36 -3.17
CA ARG A 66 4.68 -18.74 -2.98
C ARG A 66 4.87 -19.81 -1.90
N LEU A 67 4.10 -19.79 -0.81
CA LEU A 67 4.15 -20.86 0.19
C LEU A 67 3.75 -22.22 -0.38
N LEU A 68 2.77 -22.25 -1.28
CA LEU A 68 2.36 -23.49 -1.95
C LEU A 68 3.40 -23.92 -3.00
N ASP A 69 3.87 -22.99 -3.83
CA ASP A 69 4.86 -23.25 -4.88
C ASP A 69 6.20 -23.73 -4.30
N GLU A 70 6.59 -23.25 -3.12
CA GLU A 70 7.80 -23.66 -2.38
C GLU A 70 7.55 -24.88 -1.46
N GLU A 71 6.37 -25.51 -1.51
CA GLU A 71 5.97 -26.63 -0.64
C GLU A 71 6.09 -26.33 0.87
N ARG A 72 6.09 -25.05 1.25
CA ARG A 72 6.12 -24.58 2.64
C ARG A 72 4.76 -24.61 3.32
N ALA A 73 3.70 -24.76 2.53
CA ALA A 73 2.37 -25.14 2.97
C ALA A 73 1.86 -26.25 2.03
N ALA A 74 1.30 -27.31 2.59
CA ALA A 74 0.80 -28.47 1.85
C ALA A 74 -0.56 -28.20 1.18
N SER A 75 -1.33 -27.21 1.66
CA SER A 75 -2.62 -26.87 1.05
C SER A 75 -3.14 -25.48 1.44
N VAL A 76 -4.13 -25.00 0.68
CA VAL A 76 -4.89 -23.78 1.02
C VAL A 76 -5.60 -23.92 2.39
N ALA A 77 -5.99 -25.13 2.79
CA ALA A 77 -6.61 -25.37 4.09
C ALA A 77 -5.62 -25.19 5.25
N GLU A 78 -4.35 -25.57 5.04
CA GLU A 78 -3.29 -25.33 6.02
C GLU A 78 -3.01 -23.83 6.16
N ILE A 79 -2.95 -23.09 5.05
CA ILE A 79 -2.81 -21.62 5.06
C ILE A 79 -3.99 -20.99 5.81
N ALA A 80 -5.22 -21.41 5.53
CA ALA A 80 -6.41 -20.92 6.23
C ALA A 80 -6.34 -21.17 7.74
N LYS A 81 -5.90 -22.36 8.15
CA LYS A 81 -5.69 -22.69 9.57
C LYS A 81 -4.61 -21.81 10.21
N ALA A 82 -3.48 -21.58 9.53
CA ALA A 82 -2.38 -20.76 10.03
C ALA A 82 -2.78 -19.28 10.20
N GLU A 83 -3.59 -18.76 9.27
CA GLU A 83 -4.10 -17.37 9.29
C GLU A 83 -5.34 -17.20 10.17
N GLY A 84 -5.93 -18.28 10.68
CA GLY A 84 -7.19 -18.24 11.44
C GLY A 84 -8.39 -17.78 10.59
N MET A 85 -8.36 -18.07 9.28
CA MET A 85 -9.36 -17.64 8.30
C MET A 85 -10.15 -18.84 7.76
N ASP A 86 -11.33 -18.56 7.19
CA ASP A 86 -12.06 -19.57 6.43
C ASP A 86 -11.35 -19.86 5.09
N VAL A 87 -11.34 -21.14 4.69
CA VAL A 87 -10.69 -21.59 3.44
C VAL A 87 -11.27 -20.90 2.20
N THR A 88 -12.56 -20.54 2.21
CA THR A 88 -13.21 -19.80 1.12
C THR A 88 -12.66 -18.40 1.02
N GLN A 89 -12.35 -17.73 2.14
CA GLN A 89 -11.76 -16.39 2.14
C GLN A 89 -10.34 -16.42 1.58
N VAL A 90 -9.52 -17.40 1.99
CA VAL A 90 -8.17 -17.57 1.44
C VAL A 90 -8.23 -17.81 -0.06
N ARG A 91 -9.07 -18.75 -0.53
CA ARG A 91 -9.29 -18.99 -1.97
C ARG A 91 -9.73 -17.73 -2.70
N ARG A 92 -10.63 -16.94 -2.10
CA ARG A 92 -11.14 -15.72 -2.71
C ARG A 92 -10.04 -14.67 -2.89
N VAL A 93 -9.15 -14.50 -1.91
CA VAL A 93 -8.00 -13.58 -2.00
C VAL A 93 -6.96 -14.12 -2.98
N MET A 94 -6.68 -15.42 -2.97
CA MET A 94 -5.76 -16.05 -3.94
C MET A 94 -6.19 -15.85 -5.39
N ARG A 95 -7.48 -15.67 -5.69
CA ARG A 95 -7.93 -15.34 -7.06
C ARG A 95 -7.31 -14.04 -7.60
N LEU A 96 -6.79 -13.16 -6.75
CA LEU A 96 -6.08 -11.95 -7.17
C LEU A 96 -4.80 -12.28 -7.94
N THR A 97 -4.17 -13.44 -7.72
CA THR A 97 -2.96 -13.84 -8.48
C THR A 97 -3.26 -14.22 -9.93
N LEU A 98 -4.54 -14.43 -10.28
CA LEU A 98 -4.99 -14.74 -11.63
C LEU A 98 -5.19 -13.49 -12.50
N LEU A 99 -5.08 -12.30 -11.91
CA LEU A 99 -5.21 -11.05 -12.62
C LEU A 99 -4.01 -10.81 -13.53
N ALA A 100 -4.27 -10.28 -14.73
CA ALA A 100 -3.23 -9.85 -15.64
C ALA A 100 -2.38 -8.74 -14.98
N PRO A 101 -1.05 -8.71 -15.20
CA PRO A 101 -0.19 -7.68 -14.62
C PRO A 101 -0.67 -6.25 -14.89
N GLN A 102 -1.10 -5.97 -16.12
CA GLN A 102 -1.61 -4.64 -16.51
C GLN A 102 -2.91 -4.27 -15.78
N VAL A 103 -3.73 -5.26 -15.41
CA VAL A 103 -4.93 -5.06 -14.61
C VAL A 103 -4.54 -4.69 -13.18
N ILE A 104 -3.57 -5.39 -12.58
CA ILE A 104 -3.05 -5.08 -11.24
C ILE A 104 -2.49 -3.66 -11.19
N GLU A 105 -1.68 -3.26 -12.17
CA GLU A 105 -1.12 -1.91 -12.26
C GLU A 105 -2.22 -0.84 -12.28
N ARG A 106 -3.26 -1.03 -13.10
CA ARG A 106 -4.40 -0.11 -13.17
C ARG A 106 -5.20 -0.06 -11.86
N LEU A 107 -5.39 -1.19 -11.20
CA LEU A 107 -6.14 -1.26 -9.94
C LEU A 107 -5.39 -0.57 -8.79
N VAL A 108 -4.07 -0.73 -8.73
CA VAL A 108 -3.23 -0.12 -7.70
C VAL A 108 -3.02 1.38 -7.94
N GLY A 109 -2.99 1.81 -9.21
CA GLY A 109 -2.87 3.22 -9.58
C GLY A 109 -4.14 4.05 -9.41
N ALA A 110 -5.29 3.43 -9.16
CA ALA A 110 -6.59 4.10 -9.04
C ALA A 110 -7.00 4.24 -7.56
N PRO A 111 -6.95 5.46 -6.98
CA PRO A 111 -7.19 5.68 -5.54
C PRO A 111 -8.63 5.43 -5.10
N ASP A 112 -9.58 5.41 -6.02
CA ASP A 112 -11.01 5.20 -5.81
C ASP A 112 -11.43 3.72 -5.83
N ILE A 113 -10.55 2.83 -6.28
CA ILE A 113 -10.85 1.39 -6.35
C ILE A 113 -10.58 0.73 -5.00
N VAL A 114 -11.64 0.18 -4.39
CA VAL A 114 -11.54 -0.57 -3.14
C VAL A 114 -11.54 -2.09 -3.36
N LEU A 115 -10.88 -2.83 -2.46
CA LEU A 115 -10.75 -4.29 -2.53
C LEU A 115 -12.08 -5.01 -2.74
N GLU A 116 -13.14 -4.59 -2.06
CA GLU A 116 -14.44 -5.25 -2.13
C GLU A 116 -15.07 -5.19 -3.52
N GLN A 117 -14.88 -4.09 -4.25
CA GLN A 117 -15.34 -3.94 -5.63
C GLN A 117 -14.59 -4.91 -6.55
N VAL A 118 -13.27 -5.01 -6.40
CA VAL A 118 -12.42 -5.95 -7.13
C VAL A 118 -12.86 -7.39 -6.88
N MET A 119 -13.17 -7.72 -5.63
CA MET A 119 -13.50 -9.07 -5.17
C MET A 119 -14.95 -9.51 -5.45
N ARG A 120 -15.86 -8.57 -5.77
CA ARG A 120 -17.22 -8.87 -6.23
C ARG A 120 -17.30 -9.02 -7.75
N ARG A 121 -16.32 -8.47 -8.47
CA ARG A 121 -16.30 -8.48 -9.94
C ARG A 121 -16.00 -9.89 -10.47
N PRO A 122 -16.78 -10.38 -11.45
CA PRO A 122 -16.44 -11.62 -12.15
C PRO A 122 -15.30 -11.34 -13.13
N TRP A 123 -14.10 -11.84 -12.80
CA TRP A 123 -12.93 -11.75 -13.68
C TRP A 123 -12.93 -12.91 -14.68
N PRO A 124 -12.85 -12.63 -15.99
CA PRO A 124 -12.70 -13.68 -17.00
C PRO A 124 -11.33 -14.37 -16.84
N SER A 125 -11.23 -15.62 -17.25
CA SER A 125 -9.99 -16.40 -17.15
C SER A 125 -8.89 -15.91 -18.10
N SER A 126 -9.26 -15.42 -19.29
CA SER A 126 -8.28 -14.91 -20.26
C SER A 126 -7.86 -13.48 -19.93
N TRP A 127 -6.55 -13.23 -19.85
CA TRP A 127 -5.99 -11.89 -19.57
C TRP A 127 -6.44 -10.81 -20.56
N ASN A 128 -6.54 -11.12 -21.85
CA ASN A 128 -7.04 -10.16 -22.84
C ASN A 128 -8.47 -9.70 -22.51
N ALA A 129 -9.36 -10.61 -22.14
CA ALA A 129 -10.70 -10.23 -21.71
C ALA A 129 -10.70 -9.44 -20.39
N GLN A 130 -9.77 -9.71 -19.46
CA GLN A 130 -9.71 -9.00 -18.18
C GLN A 130 -9.43 -7.49 -18.37
N THR A 131 -8.61 -7.11 -19.34
CA THR A 131 -8.30 -5.68 -19.59
C THR A 131 -9.52 -4.88 -20.04
N GLN A 132 -10.48 -5.54 -20.70
CA GLN A 132 -11.75 -4.96 -21.15
C GLN A 132 -12.77 -4.77 -20.02
N VAL A 133 -12.60 -5.45 -18.87
CA VAL A 133 -13.54 -5.38 -17.74
C VAL A 133 -13.39 -4.09 -16.94
N LEU A 134 -12.19 -3.51 -16.93
CA LEU A 134 -11.95 -2.21 -16.32
C LEU A 134 -12.23 -1.11 -17.34
N PRO A 135 -13.33 -0.34 -17.21
CA PRO A 135 -13.56 0.82 -18.08
C PRO A 135 -12.32 1.71 -18.05
N GLY A 136 -11.90 2.21 -19.21
CA GLY A 136 -10.71 3.04 -19.32
C GLY A 136 -10.85 4.30 -18.46
N THR A 137 -10.15 4.35 -17.32
CA THR A 137 -9.81 5.60 -16.66
C THR A 137 -8.66 6.24 -17.43
N PHE A 138 -8.97 6.72 -18.63
CA PHE A 138 -8.16 7.72 -19.32
C PHE A 138 -8.82 9.07 -19.03
N GLN A 139 -8.30 9.79 -18.05
CA GLN A 139 -8.54 11.22 -17.92
C GLN A 139 -7.28 11.88 -17.35
N GLY A 140 -6.67 12.75 -18.16
CA GLY A 140 -5.69 13.76 -17.74
C GLY A 140 -4.25 13.41 -18.06
#